data_AF-A0A1T1ZXB1-F1
#
_entry.id   AF-A0A1T1ZXB1-F1
#
_cell.length_a   1.000
_cell.length_b   1.000
_cell.length_c   1.000
_cell.angle_alpha   90.00
_cell.angle_beta   90.00
_cell.angle_gamma   90.00
#
_symmetry.space_group_name_H-M   'P 1'
#
loop_
_entity.id
_entity.type
_entity.pdbx_description
1 polymer ?
#
loop_
_entity_poly.entity_id
_entity_poly.type
_entity_poly.pdbx_seq_one_letter_code
_entity_poly.pdbx_strand_id
1 'polypeptide(L)' 'AWRRYYNEERPHGAIGNKAPITLTKSGGVTRPSP' A
#
# COMPACT_ATOMS: atom_id res chain seq x y z
N ALA A 1 3.16 0.41 -15.80
CA ALA A 1 1.69 0.37 -15.58
C ALA A 1 1.26 -0.61 -14.48
N TRP A 2 1.81 -1.82 -14.37
CA TRP A 2 1.31 -2.86 -13.44
C TRP A 2 1.45 -2.55 -11.94
N ARG A 3 2.57 -1.92 -11.53
CA ARG A 3 2.88 -1.69 -10.11
C ARG A 3 1.85 -0.78 -9.43
N ARG A 4 1.43 0.28 -10.13
CA ARG A 4 0.40 1.22 -9.68
C ARG A 4 -0.94 0.51 -9.52
N TYR A 5 -1.37 -0.17 -10.57
CA TYR A 5 -2.61 -0.94 -10.56
C TYR A 5 -2.66 -1.94 -9.39
N TYR A 6 -1.61 -2.74 -9.20
CA TYR A 6 -1.58 -3.75 -8.12
C TYR A 6 -1.62 -3.14 -6.72
N ASN A 7 -0.86 -2.05 -6.49
CA ASN A 7 -0.69 -1.46 -5.17
C ASN A 7 -1.81 -0.51 -4.77
N GLU A 8 -2.46 0.16 -5.73
CA GLU A 8 -3.28 1.34 -5.44
C GLU A 8 -4.72 1.24 -5.94
N GLU A 9 -4.98 0.41 -6.95
CA GLU A 9 -6.29 0.35 -7.59
C GLU A 9 -6.94 -1.03 -7.41
N ARG A 10 -6.15 -2.10 -7.48
CA ARG A 10 -6.66 -3.47 -7.47
C ARG A 10 -7.08 -3.87 -6.05
N PRO A 11 -8.36 -4.20 -5.84
CA PRO A 11 -8.80 -4.73 -4.56
C PRO A 11 -8.43 -6.21 -4.46
N HIS A 12 -7.94 -6.64 -3.29
CA HIS A 12 -7.56 -8.03 -3.05
C HIS A 12 -8.44 -8.63 -1.95
N GLY A 13 -9.10 -9.75 -2.24
CA GLY A 13 -10.01 -10.43 -1.31
C GLY A 13 -9.34 -10.87 -0.01
N ALA A 14 -8.06 -11.26 -0.06
CA ALA A 14 -7.28 -11.69 1.11
C ALA A 14 -7.12 -10.62 2.19
N ILE A 15 -7.32 -9.34 1.86
CA ILE A 15 -7.22 -8.18 2.78
C ILE A 15 -8.57 -7.45 2.91
N GLY A 16 -9.68 -8.16 2.70
CA GLY A 16 -11.01 -7.59 2.82
C GLY A 16 -11.41 -6.70 1.65
N ASN A 17 -10.97 -7.04 0.43
CA ASN A 17 -11.30 -6.34 -0.81
C ASN A 17 -10.81 -4.88 -0.83
N LYS A 18 -9.61 -4.64 -0.30
CA LYS A 18 -8.96 -3.32 -0.29
C LYS A 18 -7.71 -3.33 -1.17
N ALA A 19 -7.24 -2.15 -1.58
CA ALA A 19 -5.96 -2.01 -2.27
C ALA A 19 -4.80 -2.14 -1.26
N PRO A 20 -3.63 -2.70 -1.64
CA PRO A 20 -2.52 -2.92 -0.70
C PRO A 20 -2.04 -1.66 0.00
N ILE A 21 -2.05 -0.50 -0.68
CA ILE A 21 -1.64 0.79 -0.11
C ILE A 21 -2.47 1.20 1.11
N THR A 22 -3.70 0.71 1.24
CA THR A 22 -4.57 1.00 2.40
C THR A 22 -4.07 0.35 3.69
N LEU A 23 -3.23 -0.68 3.61
CA LEU A 23 -2.58 -1.30 4.77
C LEU A 23 -1.32 -0.55 5.20
N THR A 24 -0.74 0.25 4.30
CA THR A 24 0.41 1.08 4.66
C THR A 24 -0.09 2.18 5.59
N LYS A 25 0.20 2.06 6.89
CA LYS A 25 0.03 3.20 7.81
C LYS A 25 0.80 4.36 7.20
N SER A 26 0.14 5.50 7.02
CA SER A 26 0.78 6.79 6.72
C SER A 26 1.56 7.28 7.96
N GLY A 27 2.44 6.43 8.50
CA GLY A 27 3.44 6.80 9.48
C GLY A 27 4.63 7.29 8.68
N GLY A 28 4.80 8.61 8.66
CA GLY A 28 5.90 9.27 7.96
C GLY A 28 7.18 8.49 8.15
N VAL A 29 7.80 8.18 7.01
CA VAL A 29 9.17 7.74 6.83
C VAL A 29 9.99 8.01 8.10
N THR A 30 10.18 6.99 8.94
CA THR A 30 11.29 7.00 9.89
C THR A 30 12.52 6.84 9.03
N ARG A 31 13.00 7.93 8.44
CA ARG A 31 14.37 7.99 7.94
C ARG A 31 15.22 7.75 9.19
N PRO A 32 16.02 6.68 9.27
CA PRO A 32 17.07 6.67 10.26
C PRO A 32 17.94 7.90 9.95
N SER A 33 18.03 8.83 10.89
CA SER A 33 19.05 9.88 10.83
C SER A 33 20.42 9.21 10.78
N PRO A 34 21.36 9.71 9.96
CA PRO A 34 22.74 9.22 9.98
C PRO A 34 23.40 9.43 11.34
#